data_AF-A0A347AFD9-F1
#
_entry.id   AF-A0A347AFD9-F1
#
_cell.length_a   1.000
_cell.length_b   1.000
_cell.length_c   1.000
_cell.angle_alpha   90.00
_cell.angle_beta   90.00
_cell.angle_gamma   90.00
#
_symmetry.space_group_name_H-M   'P 1'
#
loop_
_entity.id
_entity.type
_entity.pdbx_description
1 polymer ?
#
loop_
_entity_poly.entity_id
_entity_poly.type
_entity_poly.pdbx_seq_one_letter_code
_entity_poly.pdbx_strand_id
1 'polypeptide(L)'
;MRYVTFKLSPLIRGMFKLYFLKKNTFLKFFKGFIPSKRVLLAGIVFYIAGFLLAVLDPETAQLIFKGGFLWGNLEVKFQPPSKLTLNYLTEQFINYLGFKSFNIFLNNLLLIILAIFSGFALIPVVLIGLFSFTGSITYLLFLKLGVLKTFLVLLGSFHLYLELLAGILAIDAFILFYGSFIKSIREKSASNFKIAIKEKFIPLFLKITILLFFAAVLEVFWSTWWVYIITQQYISWLDFYLGVYSAWII
;
A
#
# COMPACT_ATOMS: atom_id res chain seq x y z
N MET A 1 8.42 -53.67 -22.18
CA MET A 1 8.00 -52.81 -21.06
C MET A 1 6.55 -52.38 -21.27
N ARG A 2 5.62 -52.80 -20.42
CA ARG A 2 4.22 -52.32 -20.43
C ARG A 2 4.14 -51.03 -19.62
N TYR A 3 3.73 -49.94 -20.25
CA TYR A 3 3.46 -48.68 -19.54
C TYR A 3 2.20 -48.84 -18.69
N VAL A 4 2.34 -48.72 -17.37
CA VAL A 4 1.20 -48.62 -16.45
C VAL A 4 0.63 -47.20 -16.58
N THR A 5 -0.47 -47.07 -17.32
CA THR A 5 -1.26 -45.83 -17.32
C THR A 5 -1.98 -45.70 -15.99
N PHE A 6 -1.44 -44.89 -15.07
CA PHE A 6 -2.15 -44.47 -13.86
C PHE A 6 -3.35 -43.61 -14.25
N LYS A 7 -4.55 -44.21 -14.26
CA LYS A 7 -5.80 -43.44 -14.32
C LYS A 7 -6.01 -42.76 -12.96
N LEU A 8 -5.68 -41.48 -12.88
CA LEU A 8 -6.00 -40.62 -11.74
C LEU A 8 -7.49 -40.73 -11.39
N SER A 9 -7.78 -40.96 -10.12
CA SER A 9 -9.15 -41.09 -9.63
C SER A 9 -9.95 -39.80 -9.92
N PRO A 10 -11.28 -39.89 -10.09
CA PRO A 10 -12.14 -38.73 -10.35
C PRO A 10 -11.97 -37.62 -9.30
N LEU A 11 -11.68 -38.01 -8.06
CA LEU A 11 -11.49 -37.10 -6.91
C LEU A 11 -10.19 -36.30 -7.05
N ILE A 12 -9.08 -36.94 -7.43
CA ILE A 12 -7.81 -36.25 -7.69
C ILE A 12 -7.92 -35.35 -8.92
N ARG A 13 -8.62 -35.80 -9.98
CA ARG A 13 -8.93 -34.95 -11.15
C ARG A 13 -9.75 -33.71 -10.76
N GLY A 14 -10.72 -33.86 -9.85
CA GLY A 14 -11.51 -32.75 -9.30
C GLY A 14 -10.66 -31.75 -8.51
N MET A 15 -9.78 -32.24 -7.64
CA MET A 15 -8.86 -31.39 -6.86
C MET A 15 -7.86 -30.63 -7.74
N PHE A 16 -7.28 -31.27 -8.77
CA PHE A 16 -6.42 -30.59 -9.73
C PHE A 16 -7.19 -29.54 -10.53
N LYS A 17 -8.43 -29.82 -10.95
CA LYS A 17 -9.28 -28.87 -11.67
C LYS A 17 -9.62 -27.65 -10.80
N LEU A 18 -9.95 -27.85 -9.51
CA LEU A 18 -10.17 -26.79 -8.53
C LEU A 18 -8.91 -25.96 -8.25
N TYR A 19 -7.75 -26.60 -8.13
CA TYR A 19 -6.46 -25.94 -7.96
C TYR A 19 -6.09 -25.09 -9.19
N PHE A 20 -6.26 -25.62 -10.41
CA PHE A 20 -6.02 -24.89 -11.65
C PHE A 20 -7.02 -23.75 -11.88
N LEU A 21 -8.30 -23.95 -11.54
CA LEU A 21 -9.30 -22.88 -11.56
C LEU A 21 -8.94 -21.77 -10.56
N LYS A 22 -8.58 -22.10 -9.32
CA LYS A 22 -8.11 -21.12 -8.32
C LYS A 22 -6.84 -20.39 -8.77
N LYS A 23 -5.86 -21.11 -9.32
CA LYS A 23 -4.60 -20.53 -9.82
C LYS A 23 -4.83 -19.57 -10.99
N ASN A 24 -5.72 -19.92 -11.92
CA ASN A 24 -6.08 -19.04 -13.04
C ASN A 24 -6.88 -17.81 -12.59
N THR A 25 -7.77 -17.94 -11.60
CA THR A 25 -8.50 -16.79 -11.05
C THR A 25 -7.59 -15.86 -10.27
N PHE A 26 -6.66 -16.40 -9.47
CA PHE A 26 -5.68 -15.62 -8.73
C PHE A 26 -4.72 -14.88 -9.68
N LEU A 27 -4.13 -15.55 -10.67
CA LEU A 27 -3.28 -14.89 -11.66
C LEU A 27 -4.03 -13.84 -12.47
N LYS A 28 -5.31 -14.07 -12.81
CA LYS A 28 -6.16 -13.06 -13.46
C LYS A 28 -6.45 -11.87 -12.55
N PHE A 29 -6.64 -12.10 -11.26
CA PHE A 29 -6.80 -11.06 -10.25
C PHE A 29 -5.55 -10.16 -10.21
N PHE A 30 -4.34 -10.74 -10.08
CA PHE A 30 -3.07 -9.98 -10.06
C PHE A 30 -2.77 -9.26 -11.38
N LYS A 31 -3.11 -9.86 -12.54
CA LYS A 31 -3.01 -9.16 -13.83
C LYS A 31 -3.85 -7.89 -13.87
N GLY A 32 -4.93 -7.84 -13.10
CA GLY A 32 -5.79 -6.68 -12.97
C GLY A 32 -5.18 -5.49 -12.22
N PHE A 33 -4.01 -5.65 -11.60
CA PHE A 33 -3.29 -4.59 -10.87
C PHE A 33 -2.04 -4.11 -11.62
N ILE A 34 -1.78 -4.60 -12.82
CA ILE A 34 -0.60 -4.18 -13.59
C ILE A 34 -0.87 -2.76 -14.12
N PRO A 35 -0.08 -1.76 -13.71
CA PRO A 35 -0.26 -0.40 -14.18
C PRO A 35 0.22 -0.22 -15.61
N SER A 36 -0.20 0.87 -16.26
CA SER A 36 0.32 1.19 -17.59
C SER A 36 1.82 1.50 -17.55
N LYS A 37 2.54 1.11 -18.60
CA LYS A 37 4.01 1.29 -18.70
C LYS A 37 4.44 2.74 -18.51
N ARG A 38 3.64 3.70 -19.00
CA ARG A 38 3.93 5.14 -18.92
C ARG A 38 3.84 5.66 -17.50
N VAL A 39 2.80 5.24 -16.76
CA VAL A 39 2.62 5.65 -15.37
C VAL A 39 3.66 4.98 -14.47
N LEU A 40 3.99 3.71 -14.73
CA LEU A 40 5.08 3.04 -14.03
C LEU A 40 6.41 3.79 -14.21
N LEU A 41 6.72 4.23 -15.43
CA LEU A 41 7.92 5.02 -15.70
C LEU A 41 7.90 6.35 -14.92
N ALA A 42 6.76 7.04 -14.86
CA ALA A 42 6.64 8.26 -14.06
C ALA A 42 6.92 7.99 -12.57
N GLY A 43 6.36 6.92 -12.00
CA GLY A 43 6.64 6.51 -10.61
C GLY A 43 8.14 6.24 -10.37
N ILE A 44 8.82 5.55 -11.30
CA ILE A 44 10.26 5.29 -11.22
C ILE A 44 11.07 6.59 -11.27
N VAL A 45 10.72 7.51 -12.18
CA VAL A 45 11.43 8.80 -12.30
C VAL A 45 11.34 9.59 -11.00
N PHE A 46 10.15 9.70 -10.41
CA PHE A 46 9.98 10.42 -9.14
C PHE A 46 10.64 9.71 -7.96
N TYR A 47 10.61 8.37 -7.93
CA TYR A 47 11.37 7.60 -6.94
C TYR A 47 12.88 7.92 -7.03
N ILE A 48 13.46 7.85 -8.24
CA ILE A 48 14.89 8.15 -8.45
C ILE A 48 15.17 9.61 -8.10
N ALA A 49 14.30 10.54 -8.48
CA ALA A 49 14.47 11.96 -8.15
C ALA A 49 14.50 12.19 -6.63
N GLY A 50 13.59 11.57 -5.87
CA GLY A 50 13.60 11.63 -4.41
C GLY A 50 14.84 11.01 -3.79
N PHE A 51 15.29 9.86 -4.32
CA PHE A 51 16.53 9.23 -3.89
C PHE A 51 17.75 10.14 -4.15
N LEU A 52 17.86 10.70 -5.35
CA LEU A 52 18.95 11.60 -5.73
C LEU A 52 18.92 12.90 -4.92
N LEU A 53 17.75 13.46 -4.63
CA LEU A 53 17.63 14.61 -3.75
C LEU A 53 18.25 14.30 -2.38
N ALA A 54 17.89 13.14 -1.80
CA ALA A 54 18.43 12.74 -0.51
C ALA A 54 19.93 12.44 -0.55
N VAL A 55 20.47 11.94 -1.68
CA VAL A 55 21.91 11.76 -1.89
C VAL A 55 22.66 13.09 -1.94
N LEU A 56 22.10 14.07 -2.64
CA LEU A 56 22.75 15.36 -2.88
C LEU A 56 22.60 16.32 -1.70
N ASP A 57 21.46 16.28 -1.02
CA ASP A 57 21.13 17.14 0.12
C ASP A 57 20.22 16.37 1.12
N PRO A 58 20.84 15.58 2.03
CA PRO A 58 20.09 14.80 3.01
C PRO A 58 19.27 15.65 3.98
N GLU A 59 19.74 16.85 4.33
CA GLU A 59 19.09 17.75 5.28
C GLU A 59 17.78 18.29 4.71
N THR A 60 17.83 18.82 3.48
CA THR A 60 16.63 19.28 2.77
C THR A 60 15.65 18.13 2.54
N ALA A 61 16.15 16.96 2.14
CA ALA A 61 15.30 15.78 1.94
C ALA A 61 14.59 15.34 3.22
N GLN A 62 15.27 15.39 4.37
CA GLN A 62 14.67 15.11 5.68
C GLN A 62 13.59 16.15 6.06
N LEU A 63 13.83 17.43 5.78
CA LEU A 63 12.86 18.50 6.06
C LEU A 63 11.58 18.35 5.22
N ILE A 64 11.72 17.95 3.95
CA ILE A 64 10.61 17.78 3.01
C ILE A 64 9.85 16.48 3.29
N PHE A 65 10.55 15.35 3.38
CA PHE A 65 9.96 14.01 3.35
C PHE A 65 9.86 13.34 4.72
N LYS A 66 9.76 14.14 5.81
CA LYS A 66 9.59 13.72 7.21
C LYS A 66 9.26 12.23 7.36
N GLY A 67 10.27 11.40 7.63
CA GLY A 67 10.19 9.95 7.50
C GLY A 67 9.35 9.20 8.52
N GLY A 68 8.61 9.94 9.36
CA GLY A 68 7.66 9.41 10.31
C GLY A 68 8.21 8.27 11.16
N PHE A 69 7.40 7.24 11.36
CA PHE A 69 7.82 6.06 12.11
C PHE A 69 8.85 5.20 11.38
N LEU A 70 8.93 5.27 10.04
CA LEU A 70 9.89 4.48 9.24
C LEU A 70 11.34 4.78 9.63
N TRP A 71 11.58 5.98 10.16
CA TRP A 71 12.87 6.39 10.71
C TRP A 71 13.24 5.74 12.03
N GLY A 72 12.37 4.94 12.65
CA GLY A 72 12.58 4.40 13.98
C GLY A 72 12.43 5.44 15.09
N ASN A 73 11.96 6.64 14.79
CA ASN A 73 11.60 7.67 15.77
C ASN A 73 10.22 7.37 16.38
N LEU A 74 9.98 6.12 16.79
CA LEU A 74 8.72 5.70 17.39
C LEU A 74 8.92 5.62 18.91
N GLU A 75 8.36 6.59 19.65
CA GLU A 75 8.22 6.45 21.10
C GLU A 75 6.97 5.64 21.39
N VAL A 76 7.16 4.44 21.91
CA VAL A 76 6.05 3.57 22.30
C VAL A 76 6.00 3.49 23.82
N LYS A 77 4.89 3.94 24.39
CA LYS A 77 4.61 3.77 25.81
C LYS A 77 3.84 2.47 25.99
N PHE A 78 4.44 1.55 26.73
CA PHE A 78 3.83 0.28 27.10
C PHE A 78 3.16 0.39 28.47
N GLN A 79 1.87 0.11 28.52
CA GLN A 79 1.13 -0.08 29.76
C GLN A 79 0.26 -1.33 29.60
N PRO A 80 0.84 -2.53 29.84
CA PRO A 80 0.09 -3.78 29.73
C PRO A 80 -1.10 -3.79 30.70
N PRO A 81 -2.25 -4.33 30.30
CA PRO A 81 -3.39 -4.44 31.17
C PRO A 81 -3.12 -5.43 32.31
N SER A 82 -3.65 -5.16 33.49
CA SER A 82 -3.58 -6.09 34.63
C SER A 82 -4.38 -7.39 34.38
N LYS A 83 -5.40 -7.34 33.51
CA LYS A 83 -6.19 -8.51 33.07
C LYS A 83 -6.61 -8.36 31.61
N LEU A 84 -6.43 -9.42 30.83
CA LEU A 84 -6.98 -9.52 29.47
C LEU A 84 -8.46 -9.88 29.55
N THR A 85 -9.31 -8.95 29.13
CA THR A 85 -10.77 -9.13 29.06
C THR A 85 -11.25 -8.88 27.64
N LEU A 86 -12.43 -9.41 27.29
CA LEU A 86 -13.04 -9.13 25.99
C LEU A 86 -13.24 -7.62 25.77
N ASN A 87 -13.62 -6.88 26.82
CA ASN A 87 -13.76 -5.42 26.76
C ASN A 87 -12.43 -4.76 26.42
N TYR A 88 -11.34 -5.16 27.08
CA TYR A 88 -10.01 -4.65 26.76
C TYR A 88 -9.61 -4.94 25.30
N LEU A 89 -9.85 -6.16 24.81
CA LEU A 89 -9.52 -6.52 23.42
C LEU A 89 -10.33 -5.70 22.42
N THR A 90 -11.62 -5.46 22.69
CA THR A 90 -12.47 -4.59 21.87
C THR A 90 -11.96 -3.16 21.86
N GLU A 91 -11.68 -2.59 23.03
CA GLU A 91 -11.15 -1.22 23.12
C GLU A 91 -9.81 -1.08 22.38
N GLN A 92 -8.91 -2.03 22.57
CA GLN A 92 -7.58 -1.97 21.98
C GLN A 92 -7.59 -2.23 20.46
N PHE A 93 -8.16 -3.34 20.00
CA PHE A 93 -8.06 -3.75 18.60
C PHE A 93 -9.10 -3.09 17.70
N ILE A 94 -10.30 -2.81 18.21
CA ILE A 94 -11.39 -2.24 17.41
C ILE A 94 -11.40 -0.71 17.58
N ASN A 95 -11.59 -0.23 18.80
CA ASN A 95 -11.83 1.20 19.03
C ASN A 95 -10.56 2.05 18.89
N TYR A 96 -9.41 1.52 19.29
CA TYR A 96 -8.14 2.25 19.16
C TYR A 96 -7.44 1.94 17.82
N LEU A 97 -6.88 0.74 17.66
CA LEU A 97 -6.09 0.38 16.47
C LEU A 97 -6.94 0.33 15.20
N GLY A 98 -8.15 -0.25 15.27
CA GLY A 98 -9.09 -0.29 14.16
C GLY A 98 -9.51 1.11 13.71
N PHE A 99 -9.80 2.02 14.65
CA PHE A 99 -10.11 3.42 14.33
C PHE A 99 -8.92 4.16 13.71
N LYS A 100 -7.70 3.95 14.21
CA LYS A 100 -6.47 4.52 13.59
C LYS A 100 -6.31 4.05 12.15
N SER A 101 -6.43 2.76 11.90
CA SER A 101 -6.36 2.18 10.55
C SER A 101 -7.48 2.72 9.65
N PHE A 102 -8.70 2.83 10.16
CA PHE A 102 -9.83 3.37 9.40
C PHE A 102 -9.61 4.84 9.00
N ASN A 103 -9.06 5.67 9.89
CA ASN A 103 -8.76 7.07 9.57
C ASN A 103 -7.65 7.20 8.52
N ILE A 104 -6.60 6.37 8.59
CA ILE A 104 -5.56 6.31 7.55
C ILE A 104 -6.19 5.95 6.20
N PHE A 105 -7.03 4.91 6.17
CA PHE A 105 -7.76 4.51 4.98
C PHE A 105 -8.61 5.66 4.40
N LEU A 106 -9.41 6.33 5.21
CA LEU A 106 -10.26 7.43 4.76
C LEU A 106 -9.44 8.62 4.23
N ASN A 107 -8.36 8.98 4.91
CA ASN A 107 -7.47 10.06 4.48
C ASN A 107 -6.83 9.73 3.12
N ASN A 108 -6.27 8.53 2.97
CA ASN A 108 -5.67 8.10 1.71
C ASN A 108 -6.70 8.00 0.59
N LEU A 109 -7.91 7.51 0.88
CA LEU A 109 -9.00 7.45 -0.10
C LEU A 109 -9.42 8.85 -0.57
N LEU A 110 -9.53 9.81 0.35
CA LEU A 110 -9.88 11.20 0.02
C LEU A 110 -8.82 11.85 -0.88
N LEU A 111 -7.53 11.66 -0.57
CA LEU A 111 -6.43 12.16 -1.38
C LEU A 111 -6.43 11.55 -2.79
N ILE A 112 -6.75 10.26 -2.91
CA ILE A 112 -6.86 9.58 -4.20
C ILE A 112 -8.09 10.05 -4.99
N ILE A 113 -9.23 10.26 -4.34
CA ILE A 113 -10.41 10.87 -4.99
C ILE A 113 -10.04 12.26 -5.53
N LEU A 114 -9.36 13.07 -4.72
CA LEU A 114 -8.89 14.39 -5.15
C LEU A 114 -7.91 14.29 -6.33
N ALA A 115 -6.98 13.33 -6.30
CA ALA A 115 -6.04 13.09 -7.39
C ALA A 115 -6.77 12.70 -8.69
N ILE A 116 -7.77 11.81 -8.62
CA ILE A 116 -8.49 11.29 -9.78
C ILE A 116 -9.44 12.33 -10.39
N PHE A 117 -10.20 13.07 -9.57
CA PHE A 117 -11.28 13.94 -10.06
C PHE A 117 -10.92 15.41 -10.18
N SER A 118 -9.78 15.85 -9.64
CA SER A 118 -9.31 17.23 -9.80
C SER A 118 -7.91 17.32 -10.41
N GLY A 119 -7.13 16.23 -10.40
CA GLY A 119 -5.72 16.23 -10.77
C GLY A 119 -4.80 16.95 -9.77
N PHE A 120 -5.34 17.75 -8.85
CA PHE A 120 -4.59 18.60 -7.94
C PHE A 120 -3.60 17.81 -7.07
N ALA A 121 -4.03 16.67 -6.54
CA ALA A 121 -3.20 15.85 -5.66
C ALA A 121 -2.21 14.93 -6.42
N LEU A 122 -2.27 14.85 -7.76
CA LEU A 122 -1.39 13.94 -8.50
C LEU A 122 0.09 14.29 -8.31
N ILE A 123 0.45 15.56 -8.47
CA ILE A 123 1.85 15.99 -8.35
C ILE A 123 2.30 16.05 -6.88
N PRO A 124 1.70 16.89 -6.02
CA PRO A 124 2.21 17.08 -4.66
C PRO A 124 2.04 15.85 -3.76
N VAL A 125 0.97 15.07 -3.92
CA VAL A 125 0.69 13.94 -3.03
C VAL A 125 1.19 12.63 -3.62
N VAL A 126 0.82 12.31 -4.87
CA VAL A 126 1.17 11.01 -5.46
C VAL A 126 2.62 10.99 -5.95
N LEU A 127 3.01 11.90 -6.86
CA LEU A 127 4.36 11.89 -7.45
C LEU A 127 5.45 12.32 -6.45
N ILE A 128 5.23 13.43 -5.75
CA ILE A 128 6.18 13.94 -4.76
C ILE A 128 5.99 13.21 -3.43
N GLY A 129 4.80 13.38 -2.81
CA GLY A 129 4.52 12.90 -1.46
C GLY A 129 4.59 11.39 -1.24
N LEU A 130 4.50 10.58 -2.29
CA LEU A 130 4.57 9.11 -2.18
C LEU A 130 5.79 8.54 -2.92
N PHE A 131 5.97 8.78 -4.23
CA PHE A 131 7.11 8.19 -4.95
C PHE A 131 8.44 8.82 -4.54
N SER A 132 8.54 10.14 -4.55
CA SER A 132 9.79 10.82 -4.17
C SER A 132 10.09 10.64 -2.69
N PHE A 133 9.06 10.68 -1.83
CA PHE A 133 9.16 10.29 -0.42
C PHE A 133 9.80 8.90 -0.27
N THR A 134 9.27 7.88 -0.95
CA THR A 134 9.79 6.52 -0.84
C THR A 134 11.27 6.44 -1.26
N GLY A 135 11.64 7.09 -2.36
CA GLY A 135 13.03 7.15 -2.82
C GLY A 135 13.96 7.82 -1.80
N SER A 136 13.53 8.98 -1.29
CA SER A 136 14.25 9.75 -0.27
C SER A 136 14.45 8.94 1.01
N ILE A 137 13.38 8.30 1.50
CA ILE A 137 13.41 7.49 2.73
C ILE A 137 14.34 6.29 2.60
N THR A 138 14.39 5.64 1.43
CA THR A 138 15.34 4.54 1.20
C THR A 138 16.78 4.98 1.45
N TYR A 139 17.20 6.12 0.89
CA TYR A 139 18.56 6.62 1.08
C TYR A 139 18.81 7.08 2.53
N LEU A 140 17.87 7.82 3.12
CA LEU A 140 18.01 8.31 4.49
C LEU A 140 18.10 7.16 5.50
N LEU A 141 17.37 6.06 5.26
CA LEU A 141 17.50 4.84 6.04
C LEU A 141 18.85 4.16 5.82
N PHE A 142 19.38 4.14 4.59
CA PHE A 142 20.74 3.62 4.34
C PHE A 142 21.79 4.35 5.15
N LEU A 143 21.70 5.68 5.24
CA LEU A 143 22.60 6.49 6.06
C LEU A 143 22.44 6.18 7.55
N LYS A 144 21.21 6.07 8.04
CA LYS A 144 20.93 5.93 9.48
C LYS A 144 21.14 4.50 10.03
N LEU A 145 20.66 3.49 9.32
CA LEU A 145 20.55 2.11 9.80
C LEU A 145 21.50 1.15 9.07
N GLY A 146 22.13 1.59 7.99
CA GLY A 146 22.88 0.75 7.07
C GLY A 146 21.99 -0.02 6.09
N VAL A 147 22.62 -0.59 5.06
CA VAL A 147 21.95 -1.20 3.91
C VAL A 147 21.05 -2.39 4.31
N LEU A 148 21.56 -3.31 5.11
CA LEU A 148 20.83 -4.54 5.48
C LEU A 148 19.56 -4.24 6.28
N LYS A 149 19.67 -3.42 7.34
CA LYS A 149 18.51 -3.06 8.18
C LYS A 149 17.48 -2.26 7.41
N THR A 150 17.92 -1.41 6.48
CA THR A 150 17.01 -0.66 5.61
C THR A 150 16.17 -1.58 4.74
N PHE A 151 16.79 -2.60 4.12
CA PHE A 151 16.02 -3.58 3.37
C PHE A 151 15.01 -4.32 4.26
N LEU A 152 15.37 -4.66 5.49
CA LEU A 152 14.44 -5.28 6.44
C LEU A 152 13.26 -4.34 6.77
N VAL A 153 13.54 -3.07 7.11
CA VAL A 153 12.51 -2.05 7.37
C VAL A 153 11.56 -1.89 6.18
N LEU A 154 12.10 -1.72 4.98
CA LEU A 154 11.31 -1.52 3.76
C LEU A 154 10.53 -2.78 3.38
N LEU A 155 11.10 -3.98 3.53
CA LEU A 155 10.39 -5.23 3.21
C LEU A 155 9.21 -5.48 4.14
N GLY A 156 9.37 -5.27 5.44
CA GLY A 156 8.25 -5.43 6.37
C GLY A 156 7.25 -4.28 6.39
N SER A 157 7.57 -3.15 5.73
CA SER A 157 6.63 -2.04 5.53
C SER A 157 5.70 -2.30 4.33
N PHE A 158 4.97 -3.42 4.37
CA PHE A 158 4.16 -3.89 3.24
C PHE A 158 3.12 -2.89 2.75
N HIS A 159 2.59 -2.06 3.66
CA HIS A 159 1.63 -1.01 3.33
C HIS A 159 2.17 -0.06 2.23
N LEU A 160 3.46 0.32 2.28
CA LEU A 160 4.05 1.22 1.29
C LEU A 160 3.94 0.69 -0.14
N TYR A 161 4.16 -0.61 -0.36
CA TYR A 161 4.02 -1.18 -1.70
C TYR A 161 2.57 -1.15 -2.21
N LEU A 162 1.61 -1.34 -1.31
CA LEU A 162 0.19 -1.25 -1.64
C LEU A 162 -0.23 0.19 -1.92
N GLU A 163 0.28 1.15 -1.15
CA GLU A 163 0.06 2.58 -1.38
C GLU A 163 0.68 3.05 -2.69
N LEU A 164 1.94 2.67 -2.97
CA LEU A 164 2.60 2.94 -4.24
C LEU A 164 1.76 2.40 -5.39
N LEU A 165 1.33 1.14 -5.31
CA LEU A 165 0.49 0.53 -6.33
C LEU A 165 -0.85 1.26 -6.50
N ALA A 166 -1.51 1.62 -5.40
CA ALA A 166 -2.74 2.40 -5.41
C ALA A 166 -2.53 3.78 -6.06
N GLY A 167 -1.42 4.45 -5.76
CA GLY A 167 -1.02 5.73 -6.35
C GLY A 167 -0.79 5.64 -7.86
N ILE A 168 -0.07 4.60 -8.33
CA ILE A 168 0.09 4.36 -9.78
C ILE A 168 -1.27 4.13 -10.44
N LEU A 169 -2.11 3.27 -9.86
CA LEU A 169 -3.43 2.97 -10.41
C LEU A 169 -4.36 4.18 -10.40
N ALA A 170 -4.20 5.11 -9.45
CA ALA A 170 -4.94 6.36 -9.42
C ALA A 170 -4.59 7.29 -10.59
N ILE A 171 -3.34 7.33 -11.03
CA ILE A 171 -2.95 8.06 -12.24
C ILE A 171 -3.58 7.40 -13.48
N ASP A 172 -3.59 6.06 -13.56
CA ASP A 172 -4.30 5.35 -14.64
C ASP A 172 -5.81 5.66 -14.63
N ALA A 173 -6.43 5.74 -13.43
CA ALA A 173 -7.84 6.09 -13.27
C ALA A 173 -8.12 7.53 -13.69
N PHE A 174 -7.26 8.48 -13.35
CA PHE A 174 -7.33 9.88 -13.80
C PHE A 174 -7.30 9.95 -15.34
N ILE A 175 -6.31 9.31 -15.98
CA ILE A 175 -6.16 9.32 -17.43
C ILE A 175 -7.38 8.69 -18.11
N LEU A 176 -7.88 7.58 -17.56
CA LEU A 176 -9.06 6.90 -18.09
C LEU A 176 -10.32 7.78 -17.97
N PHE A 177 -10.53 8.42 -16.82
CA PHE A 177 -11.68 9.27 -16.57
C PHE A 177 -11.69 10.48 -17.51
N TYR A 178 -10.63 11.28 -17.50
CA TYR A 178 -10.55 12.49 -18.33
C TYR A 178 -10.41 12.17 -19.82
N GLY A 179 -9.68 11.11 -20.19
CA GLY A 179 -9.56 10.67 -21.58
C GLY A 179 -10.90 10.25 -22.17
N SER A 180 -11.72 9.51 -21.40
CA SER A 180 -13.07 9.13 -21.86
C SER A 180 -14.05 10.32 -21.86
N PHE A 181 -13.90 11.26 -20.93
CA PHE A 181 -14.70 12.50 -20.88
C PHE A 181 -14.41 13.44 -22.06
N ILE A 182 -13.14 13.68 -22.39
CA ILE A 182 -12.77 14.51 -23.55
C ILE A 182 -13.28 13.86 -24.84
N LYS A 183 -13.20 12.53 -24.94
CA LYS A 183 -13.71 11.79 -26.08
C LYS A 183 -15.24 11.96 -26.23
N SER A 184 -16.01 11.90 -25.15
CA SER A 184 -17.46 12.08 -25.23
C SER A 184 -17.87 13.49 -25.64
N ILE A 185 -17.13 14.52 -25.20
CA ILE A 185 -17.32 15.90 -25.67
C ILE A 185 -17.10 15.98 -27.19
N ARG A 186 -15.98 15.41 -27.67
CA ARG A 186 -15.63 15.43 -29.09
C ARG A 186 -16.65 14.69 -29.96
N GLU A 187 -17.16 13.57 -29.48
CA GLU A 187 -18.16 12.76 -30.17
C GLU A 187 -19.60 13.25 -29.95
N LYS A 188 -19.81 14.27 -29.11
CA LYS A 188 -21.12 14.78 -28.68
C LYS A 188 -22.06 13.65 -28.19
N SER A 189 -21.48 12.61 -27.60
CA SER A 189 -22.20 11.42 -27.15
C SER A 189 -21.61 10.88 -25.85
N ALA A 190 -22.48 10.68 -24.86
CA ALA A 190 -22.09 10.12 -23.57
C ALA A 190 -22.01 8.58 -23.58
N SER A 191 -22.36 7.89 -24.67
CA SER A 191 -22.45 6.41 -24.67
C SER A 191 -21.10 5.78 -24.34
N ASN A 192 -20.03 6.20 -25.03
CA ASN A 192 -18.68 5.69 -24.83
C ASN A 192 -18.11 6.02 -23.45
N PHE A 193 -18.46 7.19 -22.91
CA PHE A 193 -18.08 7.56 -21.54
C PHE A 193 -18.76 6.67 -20.51
N LYS A 194 -20.09 6.47 -20.61
CA LYS A 194 -20.84 5.60 -19.69
C LYS A 194 -20.30 4.18 -19.68
N ILE A 195 -19.99 3.62 -20.86
CA ILE A 195 -19.38 2.29 -20.99
C ILE A 195 -17.99 2.28 -20.33
N ALA A 196 -17.13 3.25 -20.62
CA ALA A 196 -15.80 3.34 -20.02
C ALA A 196 -15.86 3.45 -18.49
N ILE A 197 -16.79 4.25 -17.95
CA ILE A 197 -16.97 4.39 -16.51
C ILE A 197 -17.38 3.07 -15.87
N LYS A 198 -18.41 2.41 -16.43
CA LYS A 198 -18.95 1.17 -15.87
C LYS A 198 -17.97 0.00 -15.97
N GLU A 199 -17.36 -0.19 -17.13
CA GLU A 199 -16.59 -1.40 -17.44
C GLU A 199 -15.12 -1.31 -17.04
N LYS A 200 -14.56 -0.09 -16.95
CA LYS A 200 -13.13 0.12 -16.71
C LYS A 200 -12.87 0.92 -15.45
N PHE A 201 -13.49 2.10 -15.31
CA PHE A 201 -13.20 3.01 -14.19
C PHE A 201 -13.67 2.46 -12.85
N ILE A 202 -14.94 2.04 -12.72
CA ILE A 202 -15.48 1.52 -11.45
C ILE A 202 -14.68 0.31 -10.95
N PRO A 203 -14.38 -0.72 -11.78
CA PRO A 203 -13.54 -1.83 -11.35
C PRO A 203 -12.13 -1.40 -10.93
N LEU A 204 -11.53 -0.40 -11.60
CA LEU A 204 -10.22 0.13 -11.24
C LEU A 204 -10.27 0.88 -9.91
N PHE A 205 -11.28 1.74 -9.71
CA PHE A 205 -11.48 2.48 -8.47
C PHE A 205 -11.69 1.52 -7.29
N LEU A 206 -12.50 0.47 -7.44
CA LEU A 206 -12.70 -0.54 -6.40
C LEU A 206 -11.39 -1.25 -6.03
N LYS A 207 -10.53 -1.57 -7.01
CA LYS A 207 -9.21 -2.15 -6.73
C LYS A 207 -8.34 -1.21 -5.90
N ILE A 208 -8.33 0.08 -6.25
CA ILE A 208 -7.59 1.09 -5.51
C ILE A 208 -8.11 1.17 -4.06
N THR A 209 -9.43 1.24 -3.87
CA THR A 209 -10.05 1.24 -2.54
C THR A 209 -9.64 0.01 -1.71
N ILE A 210 -9.66 -1.18 -2.31
CA ILE A 210 -9.24 -2.41 -1.65
C ILE A 210 -7.76 -2.37 -1.26
N LEU A 211 -6.88 -1.90 -2.15
CA LEU A 211 -5.45 -1.76 -1.84
C LEU A 211 -5.21 -0.82 -0.67
N LEU A 212 -5.86 0.35 -0.66
CA LEU A 212 -5.72 1.33 0.42
C LEU A 212 -6.25 0.80 1.76
N PHE A 213 -7.34 0.03 1.73
CA PHE A 213 -7.87 -0.60 2.92
C PHE A 213 -6.85 -1.57 3.54
N PHE A 214 -6.29 -2.47 2.71
CA PHE A 214 -5.25 -3.40 3.19
C PHE A 214 -3.97 -2.68 3.61
N ALA A 215 -3.58 -1.62 2.90
CA ALA A 215 -2.42 -0.81 3.26
C ALA A 215 -2.59 -0.22 4.66
N ALA A 216 -3.72 0.43 4.94
CA ALA A 216 -3.98 1.05 6.23
C ALA A 216 -4.03 0.03 7.39
N VAL A 217 -4.56 -1.17 7.15
CA VAL A 217 -4.53 -2.26 8.14
C VAL A 217 -3.09 -2.72 8.38
N LEU A 218 -2.32 -2.94 7.31
CA LEU A 218 -0.93 -3.38 7.41
C LEU A 218 0.01 -2.32 8.00
N GLU A 219 -0.28 -1.04 7.83
CA GLU A 219 0.51 0.04 8.44
C GLU A 219 0.42 -0.04 9.97
N VAL A 220 -0.82 -0.12 10.48
CA VAL A 220 -1.11 -0.11 11.91
C VAL A 220 -0.77 -1.43 12.58
N PHE A 221 -1.21 -2.57 12.02
CA PHE A 221 -1.13 -3.87 12.70
C PHE A 221 0.15 -4.65 12.38
N TRP A 222 0.94 -4.24 11.39
CA TRP A 222 2.15 -4.97 11.01
C TRP A 222 3.37 -4.06 10.95
N SER A 223 3.33 -3.03 10.11
CA SER A 223 4.49 -2.22 9.76
C SER A 223 5.02 -1.44 10.95
N THR A 224 4.13 -0.91 11.79
CA THR A 224 4.51 -0.21 13.03
C THR A 224 5.32 -1.11 13.97
N TRP A 225 4.83 -2.32 14.27
CA TRP A 225 5.56 -3.31 15.07
C TRP A 225 6.87 -3.75 14.40
N TRP A 226 6.83 -4.03 13.10
CA TRP A 226 7.99 -4.49 12.35
C TRP A 226 9.12 -3.47 12.39
N VAL A 227 8.81 -2.20 12.11
CA VAL A 227 9.81 -1.13 12.15
C VAL A 227 10.33 -0.93 13.57
N TYR A 228 9.47 -1.02 14.59
CA TYR A 228 9.87 -0.91 15.98
C TYR A 228 10.93 -1.96 16.35
N ILE A 229 10.70 -3.25 16.08
CA ILE A 229 11.64 -4.31 16.50
C ILE A 229 12.98 -4.26 15.75
N ILE A 230 13.03 -3.65 14.56
CA ILE A 230 14.26 -3.50 13.79
C ILE A 230 15.08 -2.27 14.22
N THR A 231 14.39 -1.23 14.71
CA THR A 231 15.02 0.06 15.06
C THR A 231 15.25 0.27 16.56
N GLN A 232 14.49 -0.43 17.39
CA GLN A 232 14.50 -0.29 18.85
C GLN A 232 14.80 -1.64 19.51
N GLN A 233 13.94 -2.09 20.43
CA GLN A 233 14.06 -3.35 21.14
C GLN A 233 13.10 -4.41 20.59
N TYR A 234 13.53 -5.66 20.65
CA TYR A 234 12.66 -6.78 20.30
C TYR A 234 11.55 -6.94 21.34
N ILE A 235 10.33 -7.08 20.84
CA ILE A 235 9.13 -7.44 21.60
C ILE A 235 8.23 -8.27 20.70
N SER A 236 7.55 -9.27 21.26
CA SER A 236 6.63 -10.09 20.47
C SER A 236 5.49 -9.22 19.91
N TRP A 237 4.92 -9.60 18.77
CA TRP A 237 3.78 -8.89 18.19
C TRP A 237 2.61 -8.79 19.19
N LEU A 238 2.36 -9.88 19.93
CA LEU A 238 1.30 -9.94 20.92
C LEU A 238 1.54 -8.97 22.07
N ASP A 239 2.74 -8.98 22.64
CA ASP A 239 3.09 -8.08 23.75
C ASP A 239 3.13 -6.62 23.28
N PHE A 240 3.49 -6.39 22.01
CA PHE A 240 3.42 -5.06 21.41
C PHE A 240 1.98 -4.54 21.42
N TYR A 241 1.04 -5.21 20.76
CA TYR A 241 -0.32 -4.67 20.62
C TYR A 241 -1.18 -4.81 21.87
N LEU A 242 -0.86 -5.73 22.79
CA LEU A 242 -1.48 -5.79 24.12
C LEU A 242 -0.85 -4.81 25.12
N GLY A 243 0.34 -4.30 24.84
CA GLY A 243 1.05 -3.39 25.73
C GLY A 243 0.98 -1.93 25.28
N VAL A 244 0.87 -1.66 23.97
CA VAL A 244 0.89 -0.30 23.41
C VAL A 244 -0.32 0.49 23.93
N TYR A 245 -0.02 1.45 24.81
CA TYR A 245 -0.98 2.45 25.26
C TYR A 245 -0.97 3.67 24.34
N SER A 246 0.22 4.06 23.87
CA SER A 246 0.37 5.14 22.91
C SER A 246 1.65 4.99 22.11
N ALA A 247 1.60 5.36 20.83
CA ALA A 247 2.76 5.39 19.94
C ALA A 247 2.80 6.75 19.24
N TRP A 248 3.91 7.48 19.38
CA TRP A 248 4.09 8.81 18.82
C TRP A 248 5.38 8.88 18.02
N ILE A 249 5.37 9.68 16.96
CA ILE A 249 6.58 10.00 16.20
C ILE A 249 7.28 11.14 16.94
N ILE A 250 8.58 10.96 17.26
CA ILE A 250 9.44 12.01 17.83
C ILE A 250 10.11 12.82 16.72
#